data_AF-A0A645F176-F1
#
_entry.id   AF-A0A645F176-F1
#
_cell.length_a   1.000
_cell.length_b   1.000
_cell.length_c   1.000
_cell.angle_alpha   90.00
_cell.angle_beta   90.00
_cell.angle_gamma   90.00
#
_symmetry.space_group_name_H-M   'P 1'
#
loop_
_entity.id
_entity.type
_entity.pdbx_description
1 polymer ?
#
loop_
_entity_poly.entity_id
_entity_poly.type
_entity_poly.pdbx_seq_one_letter_code
_entity_poly.pdbx_strand_id
1 'polypeptide(L)' 'MIEVPAMDKVIGYPESIAVLSGGAEESLRPDGSMYVELQSIIASTAEIGYNKLGCEWV' A
#
# COMPACT_ATOMS: atom_id res chain seq x y z
N MET A 1 -5.61 -14.01 4.98
CA MET A 1 -5.28 -12.70 5.57
C MET A 1 -3.96 -12.81 6.30
N ILE A 2 -3.11 -11.79 6.18
CA ILE A 2 -1.82 -11.66 6.83
C ILE A 2 -1.74 -10.31 7.51
N GLU A 3 -0.91 -10.22 8.54
CA GLU A 3 -0.60 -8.97 9.23
C GLU A 3 0.80 -8.53 8.82
N VAL A 4 0.91 -7.28 8.37
CA VAL A 4 2.18 -6.64 8.02
C VAL A 4 2.43 -5.45 8.94
N PRO A 5 3.70 -5.19 9.30
CA PRO A 5 4.03 -4.08 10.19
C PRO A 5 3.75 -2.73 9.53
N ALA A 6 3.81 -1.67 10.34
CA ALA A 6 3.68 -0.31 9.85
C ALA A 6 4.73 0.03 8.79
N MET A 7 4.32 0.81 7.80
CA MET A 7 5.21 1.29 6.74
C MET A 7 6.20 2.32 7.29
N ASP A 8 7.49 2.16 6.99
CA ASP A 8 8.52 3.18 7.33
C ASP A 8 8.33 4.49 6.55
N LYS A 9 7.69 4.42 5.37
CA LYS A 9 7.45 5.56 4.48
C LYS A 9 6.14 5.40 3.73
N VAL A 10 5.33 6.46 3.73
CA VAL A 10 4.10 6.54 2.94
C VAL A 10 4.30 7.53 1.78
N ILE A 11 3.84 7.14 0.59
CA ILE A 11 3.83 7.99 -0.61
C ILE A 11 2.37 8.15 -1.05
N GLY A 12 1.88 9.38 -1.14
CA GLY A 12 0.47 9.66 -1.44
C GLY A 12 -0.39 9.67 -0.18
N TYR A 13 -1.64 9.20 -0.31
CA TYR A 13 -2.67 9.27 0.72
C TYR A 13 -2.82 7.93 1.47
N PRO A 14 -2.54 7.85 2.78
CA PRO A 14 -2.62 6.61 3.57
C PRO A 14 -3.98 5.90 3.47
N GLU A 15 -5.07 6.66 3.45
CA GLU A 15 -6.44 6.15 3.34
C GLU A 15 -6.68 5.37 2.04
N SER A 16 -5.96 5.71 0.97
CA SER A 16 -6.04 4.97 -0.31
C SER A 16 -5.39 3.59 -0.24
N ILE A 17 -4.46 3.39 0.72
CA ILE A 17 -3.77 2.12 0.92
C ILE A 17 -4.70 1.09 1.55
N ALA A 18 -5.67 1.51 2.37
CA ALA A 18 -6.64 0.60 3.00
C ALA A 18 -7.45 -0.18 1.94
N VAL A 19 -7.81 0.47 0.83
CA VAL A 19 -8.67 -0.09 -0.22
C VAL A 19 -7.90 -0.61 -1.45
N LEU A 20 -6.59 -0.81 -1.33
CA LEU A 20 -5.79 -1.42 -2.41
C LEU A 20 -6.21 -2.88 -2.64
N SER A 21 -5.81 -3.49 -3.76
CA SER A 21 -6.20 -4.87 -4.10
C SER A 21 -5.90 -5.86 -2.97
N GLY A 22 -6.95 -6.44 -2.36
CA GLY A 22 -6.85 -7.34 -1.20
C GLY A 22 -6.96 -6.66 0.17
N GLY A 23 -7.23 -5.35 0.22
CA GLY A 23 -7.56 -4.59 1.42
C GLY A 23 -9.03 -4.18 1.51
N ALA A 24 -9.44 -3.70 2.68
CA ALA A 24 -10.76 -3.16 3.03
C ALA A 24 -10.61 -1.86 3.87
N GLU A 25 -11.70 -1.15 4.15
CA GLU A 25 -11.68 0.10 4.93
C GLU A 25 -10.97 -0.06 6.28
N GLU A 26 -11.10 -1.24 6.89
CA GLU A 26 -10.49 -1.60 8.17
C GLU A 26 -9.07 -2.18 8.06
N SER A 27 -8.51 -2.28 6.85
CA SER A 27 -7.19 -2.88 6.63
C SER A 27 -6.06 -2.04 7.20
N LEU A 28 -6.17 -0.71 7.19
CA LEU A 28 -5.18 0.18 7.81
C LEU A 28 -5.57 0.42 9.28
N ARG A 29 -4.77 -0.10 10.20
CA ARG A 29 -5.06 0.00 11.64
C ARG A 29 -4.53 1.31 12.23
N PRO A 30 -5.03 1.73 13.43
CA PRO A 30 -4.60 2.96 14.08
C PRO A 30 -3.10 3.03 14.43
N ASP A 31 -2.45 1.88 14.57
CA ASP A 31 -1.00 1.76 14.80
C ASP A 31 -0.16 1.79 13.51
N GLY A 32 -0.82 1.92 12.34
CA GLY A 32 -0.21 1.91 11.02
C GLY A 32 0.08 0.53 10.46
N SER A 33 -0.10 -0.55 11.24
CA SER A 33 -0.03 -1.92 10.72
C SER A 33 -1.19 -2.20 9.77
N MET A 34 -1.04 -3.23 8.94
CA MET A 34 -2.11 -3.63 8.02
C MET A 34 -2.51 -5.08 8.15
N TYR A 35 -3.83 -5.31 8.04
CA TYR A 35 -4.42 -6.65 7.93
C TYR A 35 -5.06 -6.81 6.56
N VAL A 36 -4.43 -7.60 5.70
CA VAL A 36 -4.73 -7.65 4.27
C VAL A 36 -4.66 -9.06 3.71
N GLU A 37 -5.20 -9.26 2.52
CA GLU A 37 -5.00 -10.48 1.74
C GLU A 37 -3.58 -10.56 1.17
N LEU A 38 -3.15 -11.78 0.82
CA LEU A 38 -1.82 -12.00 0.25
C LEU A 38 -1.61 -11.20 -1.05
N GLN A 39 -2.68 -10.98 -1.82
CA GLN A 39 -2.65 -10.21 -3.06
C GLN A 39 -2.15 -8.77 -2.88
N SER A 40 -2.35 -8.18 -1.70
CA SER A 40 -1.89 -6.84 -1.36
C SER A 40 -0.38 -6.69 -1.33
N ILE A 41 0.37 -7.80 -1.22
CA ILE A 41 1.83 -7.80 -1.24
C ILE A 41 2.42 -8.45 -2.50
N ILE A 42 1.62 -9.06 -3.39
CA ILE A 42 2.15 -9.77 -4.58
C ILE A 42 2.92 -8.82 -5.50
N ALA A 43 2.45 -7.57 -5.63
CA ALA A 43 3.16 -6.56 -6.40
C ALA A 43 4.47 -6.09 -5.76
N SER A 44 4.67 -6.29 -4.45
CA SER A 44 5.92 -5.89 -3.76
C SER A 44 7.16 -6.65 -4.24
N THR A 45 6.96 -7.87 -4.78
CA THR A 45 8.02 -8.70 -5.36
C THR A 45 7.95 -8.76 -6.88
N ALA A 46 6.93 -8.13 -7.50
CA ALA A 46 6.81 -8.08 -8.94
C ALA A 46 7.84 -7.08 -9.46
N GLU A 47 8.90 -7.59 -10.11
CA GLU A 47 10.00 -6.82 -10.69
C GLU A 47 9.58 -6.08 -11.97
N ILE A 48 8.40 -5.44 -11.95
CA ILE A 48 7.88 -4.69 -13.09
C ILE A 48 8.49 -3.27 -13.19
N GLY A 49 9.36 -2.92 -12.23
CA GLY A 49 9.95 -1.59 -12.12
C GLY A 49 8.90 -0.54 -11.74
N TYR A 50 9.25 0.39 -10.86
CA TYR A 50 8.48 1.61 -10.67
C TYR A 50 9.31 2.78 -11.21
N ASN A 51 8.67 3.68 -11.94
CA ASN A 51 9.30 4.92 -12.41
C ASN A 51 8.73 6.11 -11.63
N LYS A 52 9.58 7.09 -11.29
CA LYS A 52 9.12 8.37 -10.74
C LYS A 52 8.49 9.18 -11.87
N LEU A 53 7.22 8.91 -12.18
CA LEU A 53 6.44 9.78 -13.05
C LEU A 53 5.94 10.96 -12.21
N GLY A 54 6.61 12.11 -12.33
CA GLY A 54 6.13 13.38 -11.82
C GLY A 54 5.51 14.18 -12.95
N CYS A 55 4.37 14.83 -12.70
CA CYS A 55 3.82 15.83 -13.62
C CYS A 55 4.42 17.19 -13.25
N GLU A 56 5.11 17.83 -14.20
CA GLU A 56 5.42 19.25 -14.12
C GLU A 56 4.20 20.00 -14.66
N TRP A 57 3.63 20.90 -13.84
CA TRP A 57 2.60 21.82 -14.32
C TRP A 57 3.28 22.82 -15.27
N VAL A 58 2.91 22.76 -16.54
CA VAL A 58 3.29 23.75 -17.57
C VAL A 58 2.21 24.82 -17.66
#